data_AF-A0A368U6G2-F1
#
_entry.id   AF-A0A368U6G2-F1
#
_cell.length_a   1.000
_cell.length_b   1.000
_cell.length_c   1.000
_cell.angle_alpha   90.00
_cell.angle_beta   90.00
_cell.angle_gamma   90.00
#
_symmetry.space_group_name_H-M   'P 1'
#
loop_
_entity.id
_entity.type
_entity.pdbx_description
1 polymer ?
#
loop_
_entity_poly.entity_id
_entity_poly.type
_entity_poly.pdbx_seq_one_letter_code
_entity_poly.pdbx_strand_id
1 'polypeptide(L)'
;MKDTLGVISWKDEMRKALVMLLVLLLVLLSPSALAAPGSWVASMPGRMVAMSDRAVATQSVAAPPTAHVGEARMTLIQWQYRHPPGTPLRAWLCHPEQCVPLTGMRGATQAFAGMQAQAPIHFRFALAPGQRPVKVQGLQVIVNYQ
;
A
#
# COMPACT_ATOMS: atom_id res chain seq x y z
N MET A 1 53.78 0.13 51.25
CA MET A 1 52.98 -0.89 50.54
C MET A 1 51.53 -0.41 50.53
N LYS A 2 51.21 0.49 49.59
CA LYS A 2 49.97 1.26 49.57
C LYS A 2 49.70 1.67 48.12
N ASP A 3 48.44 1.56 47.71
CA ASP A 3 47.80 2.38 46.66
C ASP A 3 47.72 1.90 45.19
N THR A 4 47.80 0.59 44.89
CA THR A 4 47.54 0.10 43.51
C THR A 4 46.11 -0.33 43.21
N LEU A 5 45.25 -0.48 44.22
CA LEU A 5 43.89 -1.03 44.05
C LEU A 5 42.84 0.01 43.59
N GLY A 6 43.00 1.30 43.92
CA GLY A 6 42.03 2.35 43.57
C GLY A 6 42.09 2.81 42.11
N VAL A 7 43.26 2.74 41.48
CA VAL A 7 43.48 3.20 40.08
C VAL A 7 42.88 2.23 39.06
N ILE A 8 42.80 0.94 39.40
CA ILE A 8 42.24 -0.11 38.53
C ILE A 8 40.71 0.01 38.48
N SER A 9 40.07 0.24 39.63
CA SER A 9 38.62 0.41 39.75
C SER A 9 38.09 1.62 38.96
N TRP A 10 38.81 2.76 38.95
CA TRP A 10 38.39 3.95 38.20
C TRP A 10 38.47 3.73 36.67
N LYS A 11 39.47 2.98 36.19
CA LYS A 11 39.62 2.67 34.76
C LYS A 11 38.51 1.75 34.25
N ASP A 12 38.06 0.80 35.06
CA ASP A 12 36.97 -0.11 34.68
C ASP A 12 35.61 0.58 34.67
N GLU A 13 35.31 1.46 35.63
CA GLU A 13 34.06 2.22 35.64
C GLU A 13 34.00 3.25 34.49
N MET A 14 35.12 3.90 34.17
CA MET A 14 35.24 4.78 33.00
C MET A 14 35.05 4.01 31.69
N ARG A 15 35.59 2.79 31.58
CA ARG A 15 35.38 1.92 30.41
C ARG A 15 33.93 1.49 30.27
N LYS A 16 33.27 1.10 31.36
CA LYS A 16 31.85 0.73 31.34
C LYS A 16 30.98 1.92 30.95
N ALA A 17 31.22 3.11 31.53
CA ALA A 17 30.48 4.32 31.18
C ALA A 17 30.68 4.70 29.71
N LEU A 18 31.91 4.60 29.18
CA LEU A 18 32.19 4.85 27.77
C LEU A 18 31.48 3.85 26.86
N VAL A 19 31.53 2.55 27.18
CA VAL A 19 30.83 1.51 26.42
C VAL A 19 29.31 1.73 26.46
N MET A 20 28.76 2.08 27.62
CA MET A 20 27.33 2.33 27.79
C MET A 20 26.88 3.56 26.99
N LEU A 21 27.68 4.63 27.00
CA LEU A 21 27.45 5.83 26.18
C LEU A 21 27.54 5.51 24.69
N LEU A 22 28.52 4.70 24.28
CA LEU A 22 28.69 4.29 22.88
C LEU A 22 27.50 3.45 22.40
N VAL A 23 27.02 2.50 23.22
CA VAL A 23 25.83 1.68 22.92
C VAL A 23 24.58 2.56 22.83
N LEU A 24 24.40 3.52 23.73
CA LEU A 24 23.27 4.45 23.70
C LEU A 24 23.28 5.31 22.42
N LEU A 25 24.46 5.81 22.03
CA LEU A 25 24.66 6.52 20.76
C LEU A 25 24.33 5.62 19.57
N LEU A 26 24.79 4.36 19.54
CA LEU A 26 24.46 3.44 18.45
C LEU A 26 22.95 3.15 18.34
N VAL A 27 22.23 3.03 19.45
CA VAL A 27 20.77 2.85 19.45
C VAL A 27 20.05 4.09 18.89
N LEU A 28 20.50 5.29 19.27
CA LEU A 28 19.95 6.55 18.76
C LEU A 28 20.26 6.80 17.27
N LEU A 29 21.38 6.26 16.76
CA LEU A 29 21.76 6.34 15.35
C LEU A 29 21.14 5.25 14.48
N SER A 30 20.28 4.38 15.05
CA SER A 30 19.60 3.35 14.27
C SER A 30 18.78 4.03 13.16
N PRO A 31 19.06 3.79 11.87
CA PRO A 31 18.24 4.34 10.81
C PRO A 31 16.83 3.81 11.00
N SER A 32 15.88 4.71 11.27
CA SER A 32 14.46 4.37 11.22
C SER A 32 14.20 3.72 9.87
N ALA A 33 13.68 2.49 9.90
CA ALA A 33 13.40 1.70 8.70
C ALA A 33 12.32 2.43 7.87
N LEU A 34 12.76 3.37 7.03
CA LEU A 34 11.91 3.95 6.01
C LEU A 34 11.55 2.81 5.05
N ALA A 35 10.26 2.60 4.83
CA ALA A 35 9.83 1.67 3.81
C ALA A 35 10.47 2.10 2.47
N ALA A 36 11.15 1.18 1.80
CA ALA A 36 11.73 1.49 0.51
C ALA A 36 10.57 1.75 -0.48
N PRO A 37 10.64 2.81 -1.29
CA PRO A 37 9.66 3.03 -2.35
C PRO A 37 9.58 1.80 -3.25
N GLY A 38 8.36 1.40 -3.59
CA GLY A 38 8.10 0.19 -4.34
C GLY A 38 6.78 0.22 -5.07
N SER A 39 6.49 -0.87 -5.76
CA SER A 39 5.21 -1.07 -6.42
C SER A 39 4.79 -2.53 -6.38
N TRP A 40 3.50 -2.77 -6.30
CA TRP A 40 2.93 -4.09 -6.51
C TRP A 40 1.82 -4.04 -7.55
N VAL A 41 1.64 -5.17 -8.24
CA VAL A 41 0.61 -5.33 -9.27
C VAL A 41 -0.34 -6.45 -8.86
N ALA A 42 -1.63 -6.28 -9.13
CA ALA A 42 -2.62 -7.31 -8.92
C ALA A 42 -3.69 -7.27 -10.01
N SER A 43 -4.18 -8.46 -10.37
CA SER A 43 -5.24 -8.64 -11.36
C SER A 43 -6.48 -9.27 -10.71
N MET A 44 -7.66 -8.89 -11.17
CA MET A 44 -8.93 -9.45 -10.69
C MET A 44 -9.61 -10.25 -11.80
N PRO A 45 -10.33 -11.34 -11.46
CA PRO A 45 -11.17 -12.04 -12.43
C PRO A 45 -12.22 -11.11 -13.04
N GLY A 46 -12.52 -11.35 -14.31
CA GLY A 46 -13.62 -10.66 -15.00
C GLY A 46 -14.96 -10.88 -14.32
N ARG A 47 -15.87 -9.91 -14.46
CA ARG A 47 -17.17 -9.90 -13.79
C ARG A 47 -18.29 -9.53 -14.76
N MET A 48 -19.43 -10.21 -14.65
CA MET A 48 -20.67 -9.77 -15.30
C MET A 48 -21.33 -8.67 -14.47
N VAL A 49 -21.66 -7.57 -15.12
CA VAL A 49 -22.41 -6.44 -14.54
C VAL A 49 -23.77 -6.43 -15.22
N ALA A 50 -24.81 -6.83 -14.49
CA ALA A 50 -26.17 -6.92 -15.01
C ALA A 50 -27.11 -5.85 -14.41
N MET A 51 -26.70 -5.20 -13.32
CA MET A 51 -27.54 -4.33 -12.51
C MET A 51 -27.23 -2.87 -12.77
N SER A 52 -28.28 -2.07 -12.92
CA SER A 52 -28.21 -0.62 -13.13
C SER A 52 -28.54 0.17 -11.87
N ASP A 53 -29.31 -0.44 -10.97
CA ASP A 53 -29.74 0.09 -9.67
C ASP A 53 -28.64 0.01 -8.59
N ARG A 54 -27.76 -0.98 -8.67
CA ARG A 54 -26.66 -1.18 -7.71
C ARG A 54 -25.33 -1.47 -8.36
N ALA A 55 -24.27 -0.97 -7.73
CA ALA A 55 -22.91 -1.26 -8.14
C ALA A 55 -22.48 -2.66 -7.68
N VAL A 56 -21.84 -3.41 -8.57
CA VAL A 56 -21.28 -4.73 -8.30
C VAL A 56 -19.77 -4.60 -8.07
N ALA A 57 -19.28 -5.04 -6.91
CA ALA A 57 -17.88 -4.96 -6.49
C ALA A 57 -17.09 -6.20 -6.91
N THR A 58 -15.87 -6.08 -7.44
CA THR A 58 -14.95 -7.21 -7.71
C THR A 58 -14.45 -7.89 -6.45
N GLN A 59 -13.74 -9.00 -6.60
CA GLN A 59 -12.88 -9.49 -5.52
C GLN A 59 -11.88 -8.38 -5.16
N SER A 60 -11.52 -8.35 -3.87
CA SER A 60 -10.48 -7.47 -3.36
C SER A 60 -9.11 -8.10 -3.53
N VAL A 61 -8.11 -7.27 -3.81
CA VAL A 61 -6.71 -7.66 -3.91
C VAL A 61 -5.87 -6.78 -2.99
N ALA A 62 -4.82 -7.34 -2.44
CA ALA A 62 -3.86 -6.63 -1.61
C ALA A 62 -2.44 -6.91 -2.13
N ALA A 63 -1.46 -6.22 -1.56
CA ALA A 63 -0.06 -6.48 -1.83
C ALA A 63 0.26 -7.98 -1.66
N PRO A 64 0.95 -8.62 -2.62
CA PRO A 64 1.39 -10.00 -2.46
C PRO A 64 2.43 -10.08 -1.33
N PRO A 65 2.57 -11.23 -0.66
CA PRO A 65 3.54 -11.40 0.43
C PRO A 65 4.98 -11.01 0.05
N THR A 66 5.34 -11.13 -1.23
CA THR A 66 6.67 -10.80 -1.78
C THR A 66 6.95 -9.30 -1.90
N ALA A 67 5.93 -8.42 -1.81
CA ALA A 67 6.11 -6.98 -1.96
C ALA A 67 6.62 -6.29 -0.67
N HIS A 68 6.64 -6.97 0.47
CA HIS A 68 7.17 -6.45 1.75
C HIS A 68 6.72 -5.01 2.08
N VAL A 69 5.42 -4.75 1.96
CA VAL A 69 4.88 -3.37 2.08
C VAL A 69 4.90 -2.81 3.51
N GLY A 70 4.89 -3.65 4.55
CA GLY A 70 4.92 -3.19 5.95
C GLY A 70 3.96 -2.02 6.23
N GLU A 71 4.47 -0.96 6.85
CA GLU A 71 3.71 0.28 7.13
C GLU A 71 3.71 1.30 5.99
N ALA A 72 4.17 0.90 4.80
CA ALA A 72 4.25 1.80 3.65
C ALA A 72 2.91 2.42 3.29
N ARG A 73 3.00 3.60 2.69
CA ARG A 73 1.87 4.45 2.35
C ARG A 73 1.73 4.49 0.84
N MET A 74 0.51 4.30 0.34
CA MET A 74 0.22 4.43 -1.09
C MET A 74 0.60 5.84 -1.57
N THR A 75 1.03 5.94 -2.82
CA THR A 75 1.39 7.21 -3.46
C THR A 75 0.64 7.43 -4.77
N LEU A 76 0.50 6.39 -5.58
CA LEU A 76 -0.20 6.42 -6.86
C LEU A 76 -0.81 5.05 -7.14
N ILE A 77 -2.06 5.02 -7.60
CA ILE A 77 -2.65 3.81 -8.16
C ILE A 77 -2.93 4.03 -9.64
N GLN A 78 -2.38 3.16 -10.48
CA GLN A 78 -2.72 3.05 -11.89
C GLN A 78 -3.70 1.89 -12.08
N TRP A 79 -4.64 2.03 -13.00
CA TRP A 79 -5.62 0.99 -13.28
C TRP A 79 -5.80 0.74 -14.76
N GLN A 80 -6.28 -0.47 -15.05
CA GLN A 80 -6.88 -0.80 -16.33
C GLN A 80 -8.03 -1.79 -16.19
N TYR A 81 -9.00 -1.71 -17.09
CA TYR A 81 -10.05 -2.69 -17.33
C TYR A 81 -10.58 -2.51 -18.77
N ARG A 82 -11.41 -3.45 -19.24
CA ARG A 82 -12.06 -3.41 -20.55
C ARG A 82 -13.53 -3.79 -20.44
N HIS A 83 -14.38 -3.14 -21.24
CA HIS A 83 -15.77 -3.52 -21.51
C HIS A 83 -16.11 -3.21 -22.97
N PRO A 84 -17.23 -3.74 -23.51
CA PRO A 84 -17.66 -3.43 -24.87
C PRO A 84 -17.79 -1.90 -25.11
N PRO A 85 -17.30 -1.38 -26.25
CA PRO A 85 -17.39 0.04 -26.55
C PRO A 85 -18.85 0.51 -26.64
N GLY A 86 -19.09 1.79 -26.36
CA GLY A 86 -20.44 2.37 -26.42
C GLY A 86 -21.37 1.98 -25.26
N THR A 87 -20.93 1.15 -24.31
CA THR A 87 -21.71 0.86 -23.09
C THR A 87 -21.45 1.95 -22.03
N PRO A 88 -22.47 2.72 -21.60
CA PRO A 88 -22.34 3.63 -20.47
C PRO A 88 -22.23 2.82 -19.17
N LEU A 89 -21.00 2.70 -18.68
CA LEU A 89 -20.63 1.97 -17.47
C LEU A 89 -19.94 2.93 -16.50
N ARG A 90 -20.47 3.07 -15.30
CA ARG A 90 -19.80 3.79 -14.22
C ARG A 90 -18.85 2.84 -13.50
N ALA A 91 -17.64 3.31 -13.23
CA ALA A 91 -16.61 2.55 -12.55
C ALA A 91 -16.04 3.34 -11.38
N TRP A 92 -15.70 2.63 -10.30
CA TRP A 92 -15.00 3.18 -9.15
C TRP A 92 -13.86 2.25 -8.75
N LEU A 93 -12.82 2.83 -8.18
CA LEU A 93 -11.80 2.10 -7.45
C LEU A 93 -12.01 2.37 -5.96
N CYS A 94 -11.98 1.32 -5.15
CA CYS A 94 -12.33 1.39 -3.74
C CYS A 94 -11.22 0.85 -2.85
N HIS A 95 -10.95 1.62 -1.81
CA HIS A 95 -10.18 1.32 -0.61
C HIS A 95 -11.16 1.26 0.58
N PRO A 96 -10.84 0.62 1.72
CA PRO A 96 -11.73 0.58 2.88
C PRO A 96 -12.20 1.96 3.36
N GLU A 97 -11.35 2.98 3.21
CA GLU A 97 -11.66 4.34 3.65
C GLU A 97 -12.46 5.15 2.62
N GLN A 98 -12.35 4.85 1.31
CA GLN A 98 -13.03 5.63 0.27
C GLN A 98 -13.11 4.94 -1.08
N CYS A 99 -14.05 5.40 -1.92
CA CYS A 99 -14.16 5.01 -3.32
C CYS A 99 -14.04 6.24 -4.22
N VAL A 100 -13.26 6.13 -5.29
CA VAL A 100 -13.05 7.22 -6.26
C VAL A 100 -13.62 6.84 -7.62
N PRO A 101 -14.37 7.73 -8.28
CA PRO A 101 -14.88 7.48 -9.63
C PRO A 101 -13.74 7.45 -10.64
N LEU A 102 -13.83 6.56 -11.63
CA LEU A 102 -12.85 6.42 -12.70
C LEU A 102 -13.36 7.09 -13.97
N THR A 103 -12.50 7.87 -14.62
CA THR A 103 -12.82 8.61 -15.84
C THR A 103 -12.75 7.76 -17.11
N GLY A 104 -12.23 6.52 -17.01
CA GLY A 104 -12.16 5.61 -18.14
C GLY A 104 -11.53 4.27 -17.82
N MET A 105 -11.43 3.45 -18.87
CA MET A 105 -10.89 2.09 -18.83
C MET A 105 -9.43 2.01 -18.39
N ARG A 106 -8.64 3.09 -18.49
CA ARG A 106 -7.28 3.19 -17.95
C ARG A 106 -7.06 4.57 -17.34
N GLY A 107 -6.15 4.66 -16.37
CA GLY A 107 -5.76 5.94 -15.78
C GLY A 107 -4.89 5.77 -14.54
N ALA A 108 -4.68 6.87 -13.84
CA ALA A 108 -3.96 6.91 -12.57
C ALA A 108 -4.57 7.93 -11.60
N THR A 109 -4.39 7.70 -10.30
CA THR A 109 -4.91 8.57 -9.24
C THR A 109 -4.01 8.57 -8.02
N GLN A 110 -3.86 9.75 -7.40
CA GLN A 110 -3.20 9.94 -6.11
C GLN A 110 -4.21 10.09 -4.97
N ALA A 111 -5.51 9.87 -5.23
CA ALA A 111 -6.54 10.08 -4.22
C ALA A 111 -6.37 9.20 -2.97
N PHE A 112 -5.69 8.06 -3.09
CA PHE A 112 -5.36 7.16 -1.97
C PHE A 112 -4.00 7.47 -1.31
N ALA A 113 -3.34 8.56 -1.69
CA ALA A 113 -2.03 8.89 -1.14
C ALA A 113 -2.07 9.02 0.39
N GLY A 114 -1.10 8.41 1.08
CA GLY A 114 -1.04 8.41 2.55
C GLY A 114 -1.88 7.32 3.24
N MET A 115 -2.68 6.54 2.48
CA MET A 115 -3.39 5.35 3.00
C MET A 115 -2.45 4.14 3.04
N GLN A 116 -2.77 3.12 3.84
CA GLN A 116 -1.90 1.97 4.03
C GLN A 116 -1.76 1.11 2.76
N ALA A 117 -0.53 0.83 2.30
CA ALA A 117 -0.27 0.08 1.08
C ALA A 117 -0.67 -1.41 1.14
N GLN A 118 -0.86 -1.95 2.34
CA GLN A 118 -1.36 -3.30 2.60
C GLN A 118 -2.89 -3.43 2.49
N ALA A 119 -3.60 -2.32 2.47
CA ALA A 119 -5.06 -2.34 2.47
C ALA A 119 -5.62 -2.86 1.13
N PRO A 120 -6.75 -3.60 1.18
CA PRO A 120 -7.32 -4.21 -0.01
C PRO A 120 -7.94 -3.17 -0.95
N ILE A 121 -7.75 -3.38 -2.25
CA ILE A 121 -8.33 -2.58 -3.33
C ILE A 121 -9.28 -3.45 -4.16
N HIS A 122 -10.40 -2.87 -4.59
CA HIS A 122 -11.31 -3.51 -5.54
C HIS A 122 -11.98 -2.51 -6.47
N PHE A 123 -12.45 -2.98 -7.62
CA PHE A 123 -13.30 -2.19 -8.50
C PHE A 123 -14.77 -2.33 -8.15
N ARG A 124 -15.55 -1.31 -8.43
CA ARG A 124 -17.03 -1.38 -8.46
C ARG A 124 -17.54 -0.89 -9.81
N PHE A 125 -18.60 -1.51 -10.29
CA PHE A 125 -19.20 -1.17 -11.59
C PHE A 125 -20.71 -1.09 -11.49
N ALA A 126 -21.31 -0.12 -12.16
CA ALA A 126 -22.76 -0.01 -12.32
C ALA A 126 -23.11 0.38 -13.74
N LEU A 127 -24.11 -0.29 -14.32
CA LEU A 127 -24.65 0.11 -15.61
C LEU A 127 -25.54 1.34 -15.48
N ALA A 128 -25.71 2.09 -16.56
CA ALA A 128 -26.84 2.99 -16.68
C ALA A 128 -28.17 2.19 -16.80
N PRO A 129 -29.32 2.76 -16.41
CA PRO A 129 -30.62 2.14 -16.64
C PRO A 129 -30.83 1.76 -18.11
N GLY A 130 -31.51 0.63 -18.35
CA GLY A 130 -31.84 0.16 -19.70
C GLY A 130 -30.69 -0.48 -20.49
N GLN A 131 -29.50 -0.61 -19.90
CA GLN A 131 -28.38 -1.29 -20.56
C GLN A 131 -28.46 -2.82 -20.44
N ARG A 132 -27.96 -3.52 -21.46
CA ARG A 132 -27.80 -4.98 -21.41
C ARG A 132 -26.65 -5.35 -20.47
N PRO A 133 -26.67 -6.54 -19.83
CA PRO A 133 -25.55 -7.02 -19.04
C PRO A 133 -24.24 -7.02 -19.83
N VAL A 134 -23.16 -6.54 -19.21
CA VAL A 134 -21.83 -6.48 -19.84
C VAL A 134 -20.79 -7.20 -19.01
N LYS A 135 -19.79 -7.76 -19.70
CA LYS A 135 -18.61 -8.34 -19.06
C LYS A 135 -17.52 -7.29 -18.94
N VAL A 136 -17.05 -7.05 -17.72
CA VAL A 136 -15.79 -6.36 -17.48
C VAL A 136 -14.65 -7.37 -17.36
N GLN A 137 -13.49 -7.06 -17.94
CA GLN A 137 -12.36 -7.98 -18.00
C GLN A 137 -11.02 -7.22 -18.06
N GLY A 138 -9.91 -7.95 -17.89
CA GLY A 138 -8.57 -7.35 -17.89
C GLY A 138 -8.38 -6.35 -16.74
N LEU A 139 -9.02 -6.61 -15.60
CA LEU A 139 -8.98 -5.78 -14.40
C LEU A 139 -7.60 -5.91 -13.76
N GLN A 140 -6.88 -4.80 -13.65
CA GLN A 140 -5.57 -4.76 -13.04
C GLN A 140 -5.32 -3.41 -12.39
N VAL A 141 -4.57 -3.44 -11.29
CA VAL A 141 -4.05 -2.25 -10.61
C VAL A 141 -2.54 -2.37 -10.42
N ILE A 142 -1.84 -1.25 -10.50
CA ILE A 142 -0.46 -1.08 -10.05
C ILE A 142 -0.51 -0.06 -8.92
N VAL A 143 -0.06 -0.44 -7.73
CA VAL A 143 -0.04 0.42 -6.56
C VAL A 143 1.40 0.73 -6.20
N ASN A 144 1.74 2.01 -6.30
CA ASN A 144 3.03 2.53 -5.83
C ASN A 144 2.91 2.93 -4.37
N TYR A 145 4.00 2.72 -3.61
CA TYR A 145 4.08 3.03 -2.19
C TYR A 145 5.48 3.52 -1.81
N GLN A 146 5.57 4.12 -0.62
CA GLN A 146 6.82 4.57 0.02
C GLN A 146 6.71 4.53 1.54
#